data_AF-A0AAD1X0W3-F1
#
_entry.id   AF-A0AAD1X0W3-F1
#
_cell.length_a   1.000
_cell.length_b   1.000
_cell.length_c   1.000
_cell.angle_alpha   90.00
_cell.angle_beta   90.00
_cell.angle_gamma   90.00
#
_symmetry.space_group_name_H-M   'P 1'
#
loop_
_entity.id
_entity.type
_entity.pdbx_description
1 polymer ?
#
loop_
_entity_poly.entity_id
_entity_poly.type
_entity_poly.pdbx_seq_one_letter_code
_entity_poly.pdbx_strand_id
1 'polypeptide(L)'
;MTPEIILARTGVDVTTIQQGDEAWHRLRLGVITASEVHNVISKPRSGKKWTDMKMSYFHTLLAEVCTGVAPEVNAKALAWGKQFEEDARTLFEFTTDVTVTESPILFRDESMRTACSPDGLCSNNFGLELKCPFTSRDFMKFRLGGFEAIKSAYMAQVQYSMWVTGKDAWFFANYDPRMKREGIHHVVVERDPQYMTDFNEMVPEFIEKMDEALAEIGFTFGEQWR
;
A
#
# COMPACT_ATOMS: atom_id res chain seq x y z
N MET A 1 -8.52 16.05 3.53
CA MET A 1 -9.01 14.76 4.04
C MET A 1 -8.87 14.73 5.55
N THR A 2 -9.95 14.43 6.28
CA THR A 2 -9.97 14.41 7.74
C THR A 2 -10.72 13.18 8.27
N PRO A 3 -10.48 12.78 9.54
CA PRO A 3 -11.24 11.70 10.18
C PRO A 3 -12.76 11.89 10.10
N GLU A 4 -13.26 13.12 10.23
CA GLU A 4 -14.70 13.41 10.19
C GLU A 4 -15.32 13.11 8.82
N ILE A 5 -14.58 13.34 7.73
CA ILE A 5 -15.04 13.01 6.38
C ILE A 5 -15.14 11.49 6.21
N ILE A 6 -14.17 10.74 6.73
CA ILE A 6 -14.18 9.26 6.70
C ILE A 6 -15.38 8.75 7.51
N LEU A 7 -15.55 9.25 8.73
CA LEU A 7 -16.65 8.88 9.61
C LEU A 7 -18.01 9.19 8.96
N ALA A 8 -18.17 10.37 8.37
CA ALA A 8 -19.42 10.76 7.73
C ALA A 8 -19.77 9.89 6.51
N ARG A 9 -18.77 9.42 5.76
CA ARG A 9 -18.99 8.63 4.53
C ARG A 9 -19.08 7.13 4.77
N THR A 10 -18.48 6.65 5.84
CA THR A 10 -18.31 5.22 6.07
C THR A 10 -18.87 4.74 7.40
N GLY A 11 -19.12 5.63 8.36
CA GLY A 11 -19.45 5.25 9.73
C GLY A 11 -18.25 4.68 10.52
N VAL A 12 -17.04 4.72 9.97
CA VAL A 12 -15.81 4.24 10.62
C VAL A 12 -15.02 5.40 11.19
N ASP A 13 -14.74 5.35 12.49
CA ASP A 13 -13.74 6.22 13.11
C ASP A 13 -12.34 5.70 12.80
N VAL A 14 -11.65 6.38 11.88
CA VAL A 14 -10.31 5.98 11.43
C VAL A 14 -9.24 6.08 12.54
N THR A 15 -9.51 6.84 13.62
CA THR A 15 -8.52 7.07 14.69
C THR A 15 -8.42 5.93 15.68
N THR A 16 -9.41 5.02 15.66
CA THR A 16 -9.50 3.89 16.60
C THR A 16 -9.23 2.53 15.97
N ILE A 17 -9.02 2.47 14.66
CA ILE A 17 -8.79 1.21 13.94
C ILE A 17 -7.30 0.90 13.80
N GLN A 18 -6.98 -0.39 13.76
CA GLN A 18 -5.64 -0.91 13.53
C GLN A 18 -5.55 -1.61 12.18
N GLN A 19 -4.31 -1.73 11.67
CA GLN A 19 -4.05 -2.46 10.44
C GLN A 19 -4.46 -3.94 10.58
N GLY A 20 -5.30 -4.41 9.65
CA GLY A 20 -5.84 -5.77 9.67
C GLY A 20 -7.17 -5.95 10.41
N ASP A 21 -7.74 -4.88 10.98
CA ASP A 21 -9.11 -4.91 11.50
C ASP A 21 -10.14 -5.02 10.37
N GLU A 22 -11.34 -5.53 10.67
CA GLU A 22 -12.45 -5.59 9.71
C GLU A 22 -12.79 -4.21 9.13
N ALA A 23 -12.84 -3.18 9.99
CA ALA A 23 -13.08 -1.81 9.57
C ALA A 23 -11.95 -1.26 8.67
N TRP A 24 -10.70 -1.68 8.91
CA TRP A 24 -9.57 -1.35 8.04
C TRP A 24 -9.70 -1.99 6.66
N HIS A 25 -10.12 -3.26 6.59
CA HIS A 25 -10.43 -3.92 5.33
C HIS A 25 -11.58 -3.21 4.59
N ARG A 26 -12.64 -2.83 5.31
CA ARG A 26 -13.79 -2.12 4.76
C ARG A 26 -13.41 -0.77 4.14
N LEU A 27 -12.55 0.01 4.79
CA LEU A 27 -12.07 1.29 4.24
C LEU A 27 -11.25 1.15 2.96
N ARG A 28 -10.77 -0.06 2.62
CA ARG A 28 -9.95 -0.33 1.44
C ARG A 28 -10.73 -0.82 0.23
N LEU A 29 -12.01 -1.15 0.40
CA LEU A 29 -12.85 -1.71 -0.67
C LEU A 29 -12.96 -0.74 -1.85
N GLY A 30 -12.52 -1.19 -3.03
CA GLY A 30 -12.52 -0.42 -4.26
C GLY A 30 -11.47 0.70 -4.32
N VAL A 31 -10.60 0.79 -3.32
CA VAL A 31 -9.58 1.84 -3.21
C VAL A 31 -8.29 1.37 -3.87
N ILE A 32 -7.64 2.26 -4.64
CA ILE A 32 -6.30 1.98 -5.17
C ILE A 32 -5.31 2.05 -4.01
N THR A 33 -4.73 0.91 -3.64
CA THR A 33 -3.80 0.81 -2.52
C THR A 33 -2.36 0.65 -2.96
N ALA A 34 -1.42 1.12 -2.14
CA ALA A 34 0.01 1.14 -2.46
C ALA A 34 0.56 -0.23 -2.91
N SER A 35 0.19 -1.31 -2.24
CA SER A 35 0.70 -2.66 -2.56
C SER A 35 0.30 -3.14 -3.96
N GLU A 36 -0.82 -2.66 -4.49
CA GLU A 36 -1.39 -3.09 -5.77
C GLU A 36 -1.25 -2.05 -6.89
N VAL A 37 -0.74 -0.86 -6.61
CA VAL A 37 -0.59 0.20 -7.62
C VAL A 37 0.32 -0.20 -8.80
N HIS A 38 1.24 -1.14 -8.58
CA HIS A 38 2.08 -1.70 -9.64
C HIS A 38 1.26 -2.30 -10.80
N ASN A 39 0.03 -2.75 -10.54
CA ASN A 39 -0.92 -3.17 -11.56
C ASN A 39 -1.39 -1.98 -12.41
N VAL A 40 -1.73 -0.86 -11.76
CA VAL A 40 -2.26 0.37 -12.39
C VAL A 40 -1.24 1.02 -13.31
N ILE A 41 0.03 1.09 -12.88
CA ILE A 41 1.12 1.69 -13.67
C ILE A 41 1.77 0.72 -14.66
N SER A 42 1.28 -0.52 -14.77
CA SER A 42 1.84 -1.47 -15.72
C SER A 42 1.58 -1.04 -17.17
N LYS A 43 2.65 -0.98 -17.97
CA LYS A 43 2.62 -0.56 -19.37
C LYS A 43 2.72 -1.80 -20.29
N PRO A 44 1.95 -1.88 -21.38
CA PRO A 44 2.06 -2.98 -22.34
C PRO A 44 3.40 -2.97 -23.07
N ARG A 45 3.87 -4.12 -23.53
CA ARG A 45 5.08 -4.22 -24.36
C ARG A 45 4.92 -3.52 -25.72
N SER A 46 3.71 -3.50 -26.26
CA SER A 46 3.36 -2.81 -27.51
C SER A 46 1.89 -2.42 -27.53
N GLY A 47 1.58 -1.35 -28.27
CA GLY A 47 0.21 -0.82 -28.39
C GLY A 47 -0.26 -0.02 -27.18
N LYS A 48 -1.58 0.23 -27.12
CA LYS A 48 -2.22 1.07 -26.10
C LYS A 48 -3.17 0.32 -25.16
N LYS A 49 -3.35 -1.00 -25.36
CA LYS A 49 -4.24 -1.80 -24.51
C LYS A 49 -3.63 -1.97 -23.13
N TRP A 50 -4.46 -1.91 -22.09
CA TRP A 50 -4.03 -2.24 -20.74
C TRP A 50 -3.54 -3.70 -20.68
N THR A 51 -2.57 -3.95 -19.79
CA THR A 51 -2.04 -5.30 -19.57
C THR A 51 -3.11 -6.18 -18.90
N ASP A 52 -2.99 -7.51 -19.03
CA ASP A 52 -3.89 -8.44 -18.35
C ASP A 52 -3.87 -8.25 -16.83
N MET A 53 -2.71 -7.89 -16.27
CA MET A 53 -2.55 -7.61 -14.84
C MET A 53 -3.31 -6.34 -14.42
N LYS A 54 -3.24 -5.27 -15.22
CA LYS A 54 -4.02 -4.04 -15.00
C LYS A 54 -5.53 -4.30 -15.11
N MET A 55 -5.96 -5.05 -16.14
CA MET A 55 -7.36 -5.45 -16.31
C MET A 55 -7.86 -6.35 -15.18
N SER A 56 -7.03 -7.28 -14.70
CA SER A 56 -7.39 -8.13 -13.57
C SER A 56 -7.63 -7.30 -12.32
N TYR A 57 -6.73 -6.38 -11.99
CA TYR A 57 -6.88 -5.51 -10.82
C TYR A 57 -8.08 -4.55 -10.97
N PHE A 58 -8.33 -4.05 -12.18
CA PHE A 58 -9.52 -3.27 -12.50
C PHE A 58 -10.81 -4.01 -12.15
N HIS A 59 -10.97 -5.25 -12.61
CA HIS A 59 -12.14 -6.05 -12.27
C HIS A 59 -12.21 -6.39 -10.78
N THR A 60 -11.07 -6.62 -10.12
CA THR A 60 -11.02 -6.84 -8.66
C THR A 60 -11.63 -5.65 -7.90
N LEU A 61 -11.17 -4.42 -8.18
CA LEU A 61 -11.68 -3.24 -7.47
C LEU A 61 -13.14 -2.95 -7.79
N LEU A 62 -13.58 -3.16 -9.03
CA LEU A 62 -15.01 -3.06 -9.37
C LEU A 62 -15.85 -4.07 -8.58
N ALA A 63 -15.38 -5.32 -8.48
CA ALA A 63 -16.06 -6.36 -7.71
C ALA A 63 -16.14 -5.99 -6.22
N GLU A 64 -15.07 -5.44 -5.63
CA GLU A 64 -15.10 -4.96 -4.24
C GLU A 64 -16.15 -3.87 -4.01
N VAL A 65 -16.29 -2.93 -4.96
CA VAL A 65 -17.34 -1.89 -4.90
C VAL A 65 -18.74 -2.53 -4.96
N CYS A 66 -18.98 -3.42 -5.92
CA CYS A 66 -20.32 -3.97 -6.15
C CYS A 66 -20.74 -5.02 -5.11
N THR A 67 -19.79 -5.70 -4.46
CA THR A 67 -20.06 -6.79 -3.51
C THR A 67 -19.90 -6.38 -2.05
N GLY A 68 -19.19 -5.29 -1.76
CA GLY A 68 -18.88 -4.86 -0.40
C GLY A 68 -17.92 -5.79 0.33
N VAL A 69 -17.26 -6.73 -0.36
CA VAL A 69 -16.32 -7.68 0.24
C VAL A 69 -15.07 -7.82 -0.63
N ALA A 70 -13.93 -8.05 0.01
CA ALA A 70 -12.67 -8.40 -0.65
C ALA A 70 -12.35 -9.88 -0.40
N PRO A 71 -11.77 -10.60 -1.37
CA PRO A 71 -11.36 -11.98 -1.18
C PRO A 71 -10.24 -12.08 -0.13
N GLU A 72 -10.26 -13.13 0.69
CA GLU A 72 -9.15 -13.43 1.60
C GLU A 72 -7.89 -13.80 0.79
N VAL A 73 -6.80 -13.07 1.03
CA VAL A 73 -5.51 -13.30 0.37
C VAL A 73 -4.56 -14.06 1.32
N ASN A 74 -3.78 -14.98 0.74
CA ASN A 74 -2.67 -15.75 1.31
C ASN A 74 -2.43 -15.64 2.84
N ALA A 75 -3.26 -16.36 3.61
CA ALA A 75 -3.30 -16.31 5.06
C ALA A 75 -1.94 -16.57 5.75
N LYS A 76 -1.06 -17.40 5.18
CA LYS A 76 0.22 -17.78 5.82
C LYS A 76 1.24 -16.64 5.84
N ALA A 77 1.39 -15.93 4.71
CA ALA A 77 2.35 -14.83 4.62
C ALA A 77 1.88 -13.62 5.44
N LEU A 78 0.57 -13.34 5.43
CA LEU A 78 -0.03 -12.29 6.25
C LEU A 78 0.10 -12.59 7.75
N ALA A 79 -0.20 -13.82 8.17
CA ALA A 79 -0.04 -14.23 9.57
C ALA A 79 1.43 -14.13 10.03
N TRP A 80 2.38 -14.52 9.19
CA TRP A 80 3.81 -14.35 9.47
C TRP A 80 4.19 -12.88 9.63
N GLY A 81 3.71 -12.00 8.72
CA GLY A 81 3.90 -10.56 8.82
C GLY A 81 3.40 -10.02 10.15
N LYS A 82 2.13 -10.27 10.46
CA LYS A 82 1.46 -9.81 11.68
C LYS A 82 2.16 -10.31 12.96
N GLN A 83 2.65 -11.54 12.96
CA GLN A 83 3.32 -12.13 14.11
C GLN A 83 4.62 -11.40 14.49
N PHE A 84 5.37 -10.90 13.50
CA PHE A 84 6.72 -10.35 13.72
C PHE A 84 6.82 -8.84 13.47
N GLU A 85 5.71 -8.16 13.21
CA GLU A 85 5.69 -6.73 12.90
C GLU A 85 6.23 -5.87 14.06
N GLU A 86 5.84 -6.18 15.29
CA GLU A 86 6.28 -5.46 16.50
C GLU A 86 7.78 -5.65 16.77
N ASP A 87 8.27 -6.90 16.67
CA ASP A 87 9.70 -7.22 16.80
C ASP A 87 10.53 -6.50 15.73
N ALA A 88 10.04 -6.51 14.48
CA ALA A 88 10.67 -5.84 13.36
C ALA A 88 10.75 -4.33 13.57
N ARG A 89 9.68 -3.71 14.07
CA ARG A 89 9.59 -2.28 14.34
C ARG A 89 10.55 -1.88 15.45
N THR A 90 10.53 -2.60 16.56
CA THR A 90 11.42 -2.37 17.71
C THR A 90 12.89 -2.45 17.30
N LEU A 91 13.25 -3.48 16.53
CA LEU A 91 14.63 -3.64 16.05
C LEU A 91 15.02 -2.56 15.03
N PHE A 92 14.08 -2.16 14.16
CA PHE A 92 14.27 -1.05 13.25
C PHE A 92 14.57 0.25 14.02
N GLU A 93 13.70 0.65 14.94
CA GLU A 93 13.87 1.86 15.77
C GLU A 93 15.22 1.88 16.47
N PHE A 94 15.60 0.76 17.12
CA PHE A 94 16.90 0.62 17.77
C PHE A 94 18.09 0.78 16.81
N THR A 95 17.96 0.26 15.58
CA THR A 95 19.05 0.28 14.59
C THR A 95 19.20 1.65 13.92
N THR A 96 18.10 2.37 13.73
CA THR A 96 18.07 3.64 12.99
C THR A 96 18.04 4.89 13.86
N ASP A 97 17.86 4.74 15.17
CA ASP A 97 17.70 5.86 16.12
C ASP A 97 16.58 6.83 15.71
N VAL A 98 15.49 6.29 15.16
CA VAL A 98 14.25 7.02 14.87
C VAL A 98 13.09 6.33 15.54
N THR A 99 12.13 7.12 16.04
CA THR A 99 10.88 6.61 16.60
C THR A 99 9.87 6.42 15.47
N VAL A 100 9.10 5.35 15.52
CA VAL A 100 8.07 4.99 14.55
C VAL A 100 6.71 5.06 15.23
N THR A 101 5.83 5.92 14.72
CA THR A 101 4.42 5.97 15.15
C THR A 101 3.58 5.19 14.15
N GLU A 102 2.75 4.27 14.64
CA GLU A 102 1.78 3.57 13.81
C GLU A 102 0.78 4.57 13.20
N SER A 103 0.30 4.26 11.99
CA SER A 103 -0.66 5.09 11.27
C SER A 103 -1.82 4.23 10.80
N PRO A 104 -3.07 4.74 10.86
CA PRO A 104 -4.16 4.10 10.15
C PRO A 104 -3.98 4.27 8.63
N ILE A 105 -4.98 3.84 7.86
CA ILE A 105 -5.04 4.14 6.44
C ILE A 105 -5.06 5.64 6.18
N LEU A 106 -4.23 6.09 5.24
CA LEU A 106 -4.11 7.48 4.82
C LEU A 106 -4.62 7.59 3.39
N PHE A 107 -5.67 8.40 3.20
CA PHE A 107 -6.16 8.75 1.88
C PHE A 107 -5.48 10.01 1.36
N ARG A 108 -5.18 10.05 0.07
CA ARG A 108 -4.54 11.21 -0.56
C ARG A 108 -5.41 12.46 -0.50
N ASP A 109 -6.70 12.29 -0.76
CA ASP A 109 -7.65 13.38 -0.89
C ASP A 109 -9.07 12.92 -0.50
N GLU A 110 -10.01 13.85 -0.58
CA GLU A 110 -11.40 13.64 -0.18
C GLU A 110 -12.18 12.74 -1.14
N SER A 111 -11.63 12.31 -2.28
CA SER A 111 -12.30 11.33 -3.15
C SER A 111 -12.31 9.93 -2.53
N MET A 112 -11.40 9.64 -1.60
CA MET A 112 -11.16 8.32 -1.01
C MET A 112 -10.80 7.22 -2.04
N ARG A 113 -10.39 7.59 -3.26
CA ARG A 113 -10.04 6.63 -4.33
C ARG A 113 -8.64 6.07 -4.22
N THR A 114 -7.77 6.75 -3.47
CA THR A 114 -6.34 6.47 -3.41
C THR A 114 -5.84 6.51 -1.96
N ALA A 115 -5.15 5.46 -1.53
CA ALA A 115 -4.69 5.35 -0.15
C ALA A 115 -3.42 4.50 0.03
N CYS A 116 -2.72 4.75 1.13
CA CYS A 116 -1.68 3.86 1.64
C CYS A 116 -1.93 3.55 3.12
N SER A 117 -1.37 2.46 3.60
CA SER A 117 -1.33 2.12 5.03
C SER A 117 0.15 1.92 5.36
N PRO A 118 0.87 3.00 5.73
CA PRO A 118 2.27 2.89 6.11
C PRO A 118 2.41 1.94 7.29
N ASP A 119 3.45 1.10 7.28
CA ASP A 119 3.76 0.30 8.47
C ASP A 119 4.17 1.23 9.62
N GLY A 120 4.64 2.46 9.34
CA GLY A 120 4.70 3.53 10.31
C GLY A 120 5.15 4.87 9.75
N LEU A 121 5.10 5.90 10.58
CA LEU A 121 5.57 7.25 10.31
C LEU A 121 6.73 7.56 11.26
N CYS A 122 7.89 7.87 10.69
CA CYS A 122 9.12 8.08 11.44
C CYS A 122 9.25 9.52 11.96
N SER A 123 9.92 9.70 13.10
CA SER A 123 10.17 11.01 13.71
C SER A 123 10.98 11.98 12.84
N ASN A 124 11.78 11.45 11.90
CA ASN A 124 12.51 12.23 10.90
C ASN A 124 11.67 12.61 9.66
N ASN A 125 10.35 12.52 9.76
CA ASN A 125 9.36 12.82 8.72
C ASN A 125 9.35 11.83 7.53
N PHE A 126 10.07 10.72 7.59
CA PHE A 126 9.97 9.67 6.57
C PHE A 126 8.77 8.76 6.84
N GLY A 127 8.30 8.05 5.83
CA GLY A 127 7.43 6.89 6.04
C GLY A 127 8.25 5.61 6.20
N LEU A 128 7.61 4.54 6.67
CA LEU A 128 8.21 3.21 6.80
C LEU A 128 7.38 2.17 6.06
N GLU A 129 8.06 1.37 5.27
CA GLU A 129 7.60 0.10 4.72
C GLU A 129 8.48 -1.01 5.30
N LEU A 130 7.90 -1.86 6.14
CA LEU A 130 8.57 -2.87 6.92
C LEU A 130 8.02 -4.25 6.57
N LYS A 131 8.82 -5.03 5.83
CA LYS A 131 8.43 -6.37 5.44
C LYS A 131 9.02 -7.41 6.38
N CYS A 132 8.24 -8.43 6.71
CA CYS A 132 8.75 -9.70 7.23
C CYS A 132 8.60 -10.79 6.15
N PRO A 133 9.59 -11.02 5.27
CA PRO A 133 9.42 -11.95 4.15
C PRO A 133 9.16 -13.38 4.63
N PHE A 134 8.09 -13.99 4.12
CA PHE A 134 7.74 -15.37 4.48
C PHE A 134 8.87 -16.36 4.18
N THR A 135 9.71 -16.09 3.18
CA THR A 135 10.89 -16.90 2.87
C THR A 135 12.18 -16.13 3.13
N SER A 136 13.14 -16.75 3.83
CA SER A 136 14.47 -16.16 4.06
C SER A 136 15.26 -15.91 2.78
N ARG A 137 14.92 -16.62 1.70
CA ARG A 137 15.47 -16.34 0.36
C ARG A 137 15.17 -14.90 -0.07
N ASP A 138 13.94 -14.44 0.12
CA ASP A 138 13.54 -13.09 -0.27
C ASP A 138 14.22 -12.03 0.61
N PHE A 139 14.37 -12.30 1.91
CA PHE A 139 15.22 -11.47 2.80
C PHE A 139 16.66 -11.41 2.30
N MET A 140 17.28 -12.55 1.98
CA MET A 140 18.67 -12.62 1.53
C MET A 140 18.90 -11.87 0.21
N LYS A 141 17.95 -11.95 -0.72
CA LYS A 141 17.99 -11.19 -1.98
C LYS A 141 18.12 -9.69 -1.72
N PHE A 142 17.28 -9.16 -0.83
CA PHE A 142 17.34 -7.74 -0.46
C PHE A 142 18.58 -7.41 0.37
N ARG A 143 18.93 -8.23 1.37
CA ARG A 143 20.11 -8.01 2.23
C ARG A 143 21.43 -7.88 1.45
N LEU A 144 21.59 -8.63 0.37
CA LEU A 144 22.81 -8.65 -0.45
C LEU A 144 22.77 -7.62 -1.59
N GLY A 145 21.62 -7.44 -2.24
CA GLY A 145 21.50 -6.52 -3.37
C GLY A 145 21.10 -5.09 -3.00
N GLY A 146 20.71 -4.85 -1.74
CA GLY A 146 20.30 -3.54 -1.24
C GLY A 146 19.18 -2.91 -2.06
N PHE A 147 19.31 -1.61 -2.33
CA PHE A 147 18.33 -0.81 -3.07
C PHE A 147 17.97 -1.39 -4.44
N GLU A 148 18.96 -1.82 -5.22
CA GLU A 148 18.77 -2.38 -6.58
C GLU A 148 18.02 -3.72 -6.58
N ALA A 149 17.98 -4.43 -5.45
CA ALA A 149 17.26 -5.69 -5.32
C ALA A 149 15.79 -5.54 -4.91
N ILE A 150 15.32 -4.30 -4.64
CA ILE A 150 13.92 -4.02 -4.36
C ILE A 150 13.09 -4.42 -5.59
N LYS A 151 12.09 -5.29 -5.39
CA LYS A 151 11.18 -5.69 -6.45
C LYS A 151 10.46 -4.45 -6.99
N SER A 152 10.27 -4.34 -8.31
CA SER A 152 9.58 -3.19 -8.92
C SER A 152 8.20 -2.92 -8.30
N ALA A 153 7.47 -3.97 -7.90
CA ALA A 153 6.21 -3.82 -7.19
C ALA A 153 6.36 -3.11 -5.83
N TYR A 154 7.43 -3.38 -5.08
CA TYR A 154 7.71 -2.69 -3.82
C TYR A 154 8.22 -1.27 -4.04
N MET A 155 8.98 -1.02 -5.11
CA MET A 155 9.35 0.35 -5.49
C MET A 155 8.10 1.17 -5.82
N ALA A 156 7.18 0.62 -6.63
CA ALA A 156 5.90 1.27 -6.92
C ALA A 156 5.08 1.51 -5.64
N GLN A 157 5.04 0.55 -4.72
CA GLN A 157 4.38 0.70 -3.42
C GLN A 157 4.96 1.86 -2.61
N VAL A 158 6.28 1.90 -2.43
CA VAL A 158 6.96 2.93 -1.65
C VAL A 158 6.78 4.32 -2.28
N GLN A 159 6.95 4.42 -3.60
CA GLN A 159 6.75 5.68 -4.33
C GLN A 159 5.30 6.13 -4.26
N TYR A 160 4.34 5.23 -4.35
CA TYR A 160 2.93 5.58 -4.20
C TYR A 160 2.57 6.05 -2.80
N SER A 161 3.14 5.44 -1.75
CA SER A 161 2.97 5.91 -0.38
C SER A 161 3.50 7.34 -0.21
N MET A 162 4.65 7.67 -0.80
CA MET A 162 5.14 9.06 -0.88
C MET A 162 4.20 9.96 -1.69
N TRP A 163 3.66 9.48 -2.81
CA TRP A 163 2.68 10.22 -3.60
C TRP A 163 1.45 10.57 -2.77
N VAL A 164 0.83 9.59 -2.11
CA VAL A 164 -0.34 9.76 -1.23
C VAL A 164 -0.08 10.73 -0.09
N THR A 165 1.04 10.57 0.62
CA THR A 165 1.32 11.32 1.86
C THR A 165 2.01 12.67 1.64
N GLY A 166 2.56 12.92 0.45
CA GLY A 166 3.36 14.10 0.16
C GLY A 166 4.77 14.09 0.78
N LYS A 167 5.23 12.95 1.31
CA LYS A 167 6.59 12.81 1.87
C LYS A 167 7.67 12.71 0.77
N ASP A 168 8.88 13.12 1.13
CA ASP A 168 10.05 13.15 0.22
C ASP A 168 10.94 11.91 0.29
N ALA A 169 10.82 11.11 1.35
CA ALA A 169 11.59 9.88 1.51
C ALA A 169 10.84 8.84 2.34
N TRP A 170 11.26 7.58 2.16
CA TRP A 170 10.67 6.41 2.80
C TRP A 170 11.75 5.40 3.17
N PHE A 171 11.65 4.81 4.35
CA PHE A 171 12.44 3.64 4.69
C PHE A 171 11.80 2.40 4.09
N PHE A 172 12.59 1.61 3.36
CA PHE A 172 12.23 0.25 3.00
C PHE A 172 13.09 -0.72 3.81
N ALA A 173 12.47 -1.47 4.70
CA ALA A 173 13.13 -2.36 5.64
C ALA A 173 12.60 -3.80 5.50
N ASN A 174 13.47 -4.78 5.72
CA ASN A 174 13.10 -6.19 5.84
C ASN A 174 13.64 -6.74 7.15
N TYR A 175 12.81 -7.51 7.83
CA TYR A 175 13.15 -8.27 9.02
C TYR A 175 12.97 -9.77 8.77
N ASP A 176 13.93 -10.58 9.22
CA ASP A 176 13.79 -12.03 9.28
C ASP A 176 14.22 -12.54 10.66
N PRO A 177 13.25 -12.96 11.53
CA PRO A 177 13.55 -13.46 12.87
C PRO A 177 14.34 -14.77 12.88
N ARG A 178 14.45 -15.47 11.74
CA ARG A 178 15.19 -16.74 11.61
C ARG A 178 16.68 -16.51 11.41
N MET A 179 17.11 -15.29 11.06
CA MET A 179 18.52 -14.95 10.91
C MET A 179 19.21 -15.02 12.27
N LYS A 180 20.30 -15.78 12.38
CA LYS A 180 21.05 -15.93 13.64
C LYS A 180 21.66 -14.63 14.17
N ARG A 181 21.83 -13.63 13.29
CA ARG A 181 22.33 -12.27 13.54
C ARG A 181 22.00 -11.41 12.33
N GLU A 182 22.02 -10.08 12.50
CA GLU A 182 21.78 -9.11 11.43
C GLU A 182 20.44 -9.37 10.69
N GLY A 183 19.40 -9.69 11.45
CA GLY A 183 18.08 -10.02 10.92
C GLY A 183 17.29 -8.82 10.42
N ILE A 184 17.82 -7.59 10.49
CA ILE A 184 17.21 -6.37 9.95
C ILE A 184 18.11 -5.78 8.87
N HIS A 185 17.53 -5.34 7.76
CA HIS A 185 18.21 -4.55 6.75
C HIS A 185 17.26 -3.47 6.24
N HIS A 186 17.76 -2.27 5.99
CA HIS A 186 16.96 -1.16 5.49
C HIS A 186 17.76 -0.31 4.51
N VAL A 187 17.03 0.41 3.66
CA VAL A 187 17.53 1.49 2.81
C VAL A 187 16.55 2.66 2.85
N VAL A 188 17.03 3.85 2.49
CA VAL A 188 16.18 5.01 2.24
C VAL A 188 15.89 5.08 0.74
N VAL A 189 14.61 5.24 0.41
CA VAL A 189 14.12 5.47 -0.94
C VAL A 189 13.67 6.93 -1.03
N GLU A 190 14.27 7.68 -1.94
CA GLU A 190 13.88 9.07 -2.22
C GLU A 190 12.69 9.12 -3.18
N ARG A 191 11.90 10.19 -3.05
CA ARG A 191 10.77 10.48 -3.93
C ARG A 191 11.26 10.66 -5.37
N ASP A 192 10.80 9.78 -6.26
CA ASP A 192 11.17 9.79 -7.68
C ASP A 192 10.13 10.60 -8.50
N PRO A 193 10.52 11.72 -9.13
CA PRO A 193 9.63 12.54 -9.95
C PRO A 193 8.97 11.78 -11.12
N GLN A 194 9.63 10.74 -11.66
CA GLN A 194 9.07 9.95 -12.74
C GLN A 194 7.88 9.13 -12.27
N TYR A 195 7.97 8.51 -11.08
CA TYR A 195 6.83 7.82 -10.48
C TYR A 195 5.68 8.79 -10.19
N MET A 196 5.97 9.99 -9.68
CA MET A 196 4.93 10.99 -9.43
C MET A 196 4.20 11.39 -10.71
N THR A 197 4.94 11.54 -11.81
CA THR A 197 4.38 11.82 -13.14
C THR A 197 3.49 10.66 -13.60
N ASP A 198 4.00 9.43 -13.54
CA ASP A 198 3.23 8.23 -13.90
C ASP A 198 1.94 8.11 -13.06
N PHE A 199 1.99 8.39 -11.74
CA PHE A 199 0.78 8.36 -10.90
C PHE A 199 -0.20 9.48 -11.23
N ASN A 200 0.28 10.70 -11.46
CA ASN A 200 -0.57 11.84 -11.80
C ASN A 200 -1.30 11.66 -13.14
N GLU A 201 -0.74 10.87 -14.06
CA GLU A 201 -1.37 10.57 -15.35
C GLU A 201 -2.24 9.31 -15.29
N MET A 202 -1.68 8.20 -14.82
CA MET A 202 -2.30 6.88 -14.98
C MET A 202 -3.38 6.57 -13.93
N VAL A 203 -3.29 7.16 -12.73
CA VAL A 203 -4.26 6.91 -11.65
C VAL A 203 -5.60 7.59 -11.93
N PRO A 204 -5.66 8.87 -12.33
CA PRO A 204 -6.92 9.50 -12.71
C PRO A 204 -7.62 8.83 -13.90
N GLU A 205 -6.87 8.43 -14.94
CA GLU A 205 -7.42 7.67 -16.09
C GLU A 205 -8.05 6.35 -15.61
N PHE A 206 -7.38 5.65 -14.70
CA PHE A 206 -7.88 4.39 -14.15
C PHE A 206 -9.16 4.60 -13.33
N ILE A 207 -9.22 5.66 -12.52
CA ILE A 207 -10.40 6.06 -11.74
C ILE A 207 -11.59 6.38 -12.65
N GLU A 208 -11.38 7.18 -13.70
CA GLU A 208 -12.42 7.53 -14.67
C GLU A 208 -13.02 6.29 -15.33
N LYS A 209 -12.16 5.37 -15.76
CA LYS A 209 -12.61 4.10 -16.36
C LYS A 209 -13.36 3.21 -15.36
N MET A 210 -12.98 3.24 -14.08
CA MET A 210 -13.72 2.51 -13.05
C MET A 210 -15.13 3.09 -12.91
N ASP A 211 -15.26 4.41 -12.89
CA ASP A 211 -16.55 5.08 -12.73
C ASP A 211 -17.45 4.85 -13.95
N GLU A 212 -16.90 4.88 -15.17
CA GLU A 212 -17.62 4.50 -16.39
C GLU A 212 -18.17 3.06 -16.29
N ALA A 213 -17.33 2.11 -15.88
CA ALA A 213 -17.72 0.71 -15.78
C ALA A 213 -18.75 0.46 -14.67
N LEU A 214 -18.63 1.11 -13.51
CA LEU A 214 -19.63 1.05 -12.44
C LEU A 214 -20.97 1.62 -12.92
N ALA A 215 -20.95 2.77 -13.59
CA ALA A 215 -22.16 3.41 -14.10
C ALA A 215 -22.87 2.56 -15.16
N GLU A 216 -22.12 1.84 -16.01
CA GLU A 216 -22.68 0.92 -17.02
C GLU A 216 -23.56 -0.18 -16.39
N ILE A 217 -23.22 -0.62 -15.18
CA ILE A 217 -23.97 -1.63 -14.42
C ILE A 217 -24.79 -1.05 -13.25
N GLY A 218 -24.95 0.27 -13.19
CA GLY A 218 -25.84 0.95 -12.23
C GLY A 218 -25.29 1.10 -10.81
N PHE A 219 -23.97 1.06 -10.62
CA PHE A 219 -23.30 1.29 -9.34
C PHE A 219 -22.56 2.64 -9.31
N THR A 220 -22.36 3.18 -8.11
CA THR A 220 -21.52 4.36 -7.84
C THR A 220 -20.48 4.04 -6.76
N PHE A 221 -19.25 4.54 -6.94
CA PHE A 221 -18.23 4.43 -5.89
C PHE A 221 -18.71 5.05 -4.58
N GLY A 222 -18.51 4.34 -3.48
CA GLY A 222 -18.97 4.70 -2.13
C GLY A 222 -20.19 3.91 -1.67
N GLU A 223 -20.88 3.18 -2.56
CA GLU A 223 -21.95 2.25 -2.18
C GLU A 223 -21.47 1.12 -1.26
N GLN A 224 -20.22 0.68 -1.40
CA GLN A 224 -19.61 -0.35 -0.55
C GLN A 224 -19.44 0.08 0.93
N TRP A 225 -19.64 1.36 1.24
CA TRP A 225 -19.57 1.90 2.60
C TRP A 225 -20.91 2.35 3.16
N ARG A 226 -22.00 2.16 2.42
CA ARG A 226 -23.36 2.44 2.89
C ARG A 226 -23.97 1.25 3.61
#